data_AF-A0A915JKG6-F1
#
_entry.id   AF-A0A915JKG6-F1
#
_cell.length_a   1.000
_cell.length_b   1.000
_cell.length_c   1.000
_cell.angle_alpha   90.00
_cell.angle_beta   90.00
_cell.angle_gamma   90.00
#
_symmetry.space_group_name_H-M   'P 1'
#
loop_
_entity.id
_entity.type
_entity.pdbx_description
1 polymer ?
#
loop_
_entity_poly.entity_id
_entity_poly.type
_entity_poly.pdbx_seq_one_letter_code
_entity_poly.pdbx_strand_id
1 'polypeptide(L)'
;MSCMMMCFAGSFMASFLMGEPIIYPFKRHDDIILASIVWYLIFYSPFDVCYKAAKFLPLKVILSVLKEVQRAHKVHSGVAHAMKIYPNAYIVMVIIGTVKGAGSGIIRTFEQLVRGVWVPMNNELLRPTFYTKACVIASIMFVMEKKSTYINLPHEVVYFGVVIFLVYFKLSSLLLGVHDIFMPFENLFCALFMGGICDAFSRARALVAKQSTVGPTGSQPSDQQNVAGVKESKKDL
;
A
#
# COMPACT_ATOMS: atom_id res chain seq x y z
N MET A 1 11.77 19.76 -13.32
CA MET A 1 10.81 18.91 -14.06
C MET A 1 10.38 17.68 -13.27
N SER A 2 11.30 16.80 -12.89
CA SER A 2 10.96 15.56 -12.17
C SER A 2 10.20 15.74 -10.85
N CYS A 3 10.58 16.71 -10.02
CA CYS A 3 9.87 16.96 -8.76
C CYS A 3 8.40 17.35 -9.00
N MET A 4 8.12 18.13 -10.05
CA MET A 4 6.75 18.49 -10.43
C MET A 4 5.95 17.26 -10.87
N MET A 5 6.53 16.39 -11.70
CA MET A 5 5.89 15.14 -12.10
C MET A 5 5.55 14.27 -10.89
N MET A 6 6.45 14.18 -9.91
CA MET A 6 6.23 13.42 -8.69
C MET A 6 5.19 14.05 -7.73
N CYS A 7 5.17 15.38 -7.60
CA CYS A 7 4.18 16.10 -6.77
C CYS A 7 2.75 15.91 -7.28
N PHE A 8 2.57 15.92 -8.60
CA PHE A 8 1.27 15.82 -9.26
C PHE A 8 0.97 14.43 -9.82
N ALA A 9 1.80 13.43 -9.46
CA ALA A 9 1.73 12.09 -10.05
C ALA A 9 0.32 11.45 -9.98
N GLY A 10 -0.28 11.44 -8.79
CA GLY A 10 -1.63 10.88 -8.62
C GLY A 10 -2.69 11.60 -9.47
N SER A 11 -2.54 12.90 -9.69
CA SER A 11 -3.47 13.67 -10.52
C SER A 11 -3.27 13.40 -12.02
N PHE A 12 -2.02 13.31 -12.49
CA PHE A 12 -1.73 12.91 -13.87
C PHE A 12 -2.29 11.54 -14.20
N MET A 13 -2.03 10.57 -13.33
CA MET A 13 -2.46 9.19 -13.56
C MET A 13 -4.00 9.07 -13.49
N ALA A 14 -4.65 9.81 -12.59
CA ALA A 14 -6.11 9.85 -12.54
C ALA A 14 -6.71 10.49 -13.82
N SER A 15 -6.20 11.64 -14.27
CA SER A 15 -6.68 12.28 -15.50
C SER A 15 -6.43 11.42 -16.73
N PHE A 16 -5.27 10.75 -16.81
CA PHE A 16 -4.98 9.78 -17.88
C PHE A 16 -6.01 8.65 -17.92
N LEU A 17 -6.36 8.08 -16.77
CA LEU A 17 -7.28 6.94 -16.69
C LEU A 17 -8.75 7.33 -16.94
N MET A 18 -9.12 8.59 -16.67
CA MET A 18 -10.46 9.11 -16.95
C MET A 18 -10.60 9.70 -18.36
N GLY A 19 -9.52 9.77 -19.14
CA GLY A 19 -9.52 10.41 -20.46
C GLY A 19 -9.62 11.94 -20.40
N GLU A 20 -9.37 12.54 -19.24
CA GLU A 20 -9.29 13.99 -19.09
C GLU A 20 -7.93 14.50 -19.61
N PRO A 21 -7.83 15.75 -20.08
CA PRO A 21 -6.56 16.29 -20.55
C PRO A 21 -5.51 16.24 -19.43
N ILE A 22 -4.38 15.58 -19.68
CA ILE A 22 -3.29 15.40 -18.70
C ILE A 22 -2.71 16.72 -18.19
N ILE A 23 -2.96 17.83 -18.89
CA ILE A 23 -2.56 19.17 -18.47
C ILE A 23 -3.43 19.75 -17.34
N TYR A 24 -4.55 19.10 -17.00
CA TYR A 24 -5.49 19.58 -15.98
C TYR A 24 -4.84 19.95 -14.63
N PRO A 25 -3.88 19.17 -14.08
CA PRO A 25 -3.20 19.54 -12.84
C PRO A 25 -2.41 20.86 -12.94
N PHE A 26 -1.96 21.25 -14.15
CA PHE A 26 -1.22 22.50 -14.37
C PHE A 26 -2.09 23.76 -14.41
N LYS A 27 -3.42 23.62 -14.41
CA LYS A 27 -4.31 24.80 -14.33
C LYS A 27 -4.33 25.42 -12.92
N ARG A 28 -3.90 24.67 -11.90
CA ARG A 28 -3.83 25.15 -10.51
C ARG A 28 -2.49 25.85 -10.27
N HIS A 29 -2.43 27.13 -10.60
CA HIS A 29 -1.23 27.95 -10.48
C HIS A 29 -0.69 27.98 -9.03
N ASP A 30 -1.57 28.04 -8.03
CA ASP A 30 -1.19 28.06 -6.61
C ASP A 30 -0.37 26.83 -6.21
N ASP A 31 -0.83 25.63 -6.62
CA ASP A 31 -0.13 24.38 -6.31
C ASP A 31 1.23 24.30 -7.00
N ILE A 32 1.34 24.82 -8.22
CA ILE A 32 2.58 24.81 -9.01
C ILE A 32 3.59 25.78 -8.42
N ILE A 33 3.14 27.00 -8.06
CA ILE A 33 3.97 28.01 -7.42
C ILE A 33 4.46 27.47 -6.09
N LEU A 34 3.58 26.92 -5.25
CA LEU A 34 3.96 26.32 -3.98
C LEU A 34 4.98 25.19 -4.17
N ALA A 35 4.72 24.25 -5.09
CA ALA A 35 5.64 23.16 -5.38
C ALA A 35 7.00 23.68 -5.86
N SER A 36 7.03 24.73 -6.69
CA SER A 36 8.25 25.35 -7.21
C SER A 36 9.07 26.05 -6.13
N ILE A 37 8.40 26.73 -5.19
CA ILE A 37 9.03 27.35 -4.02
C ILE A 37 9.64 26.27 -3.12
N VAL A 38 8.90 25.21 -2.81
CA VAL A 38 9.39 24.08 -2.01
C VAL A 38 10.59 23.41 -2.69
N TRP A 39 10.51 23.20 -4.00
CA TRP A 39 11.60 22.66 -4.79
C TRP A 39 12.84 23.56 -4.71
N TYR A 40 12.67 24.87 -4.91
CA TYR A 40 13.76 25.84 -4.84
C TYR A 40 14.42 25.88 -3.46
N LEU A 41 13.62 25.91 -2.38
CA LEU A 41 14.09 25.86 -1.00
C LEU A 41 14.91 24.59 -0.70
N ILE A 42 14.45 23.43 -1.15
CA ILE A 42 15.14 22.16 -0.89
C ILE A 42 16.48 22.07 -1.61
N PHE A 43 16.58 22.57 -2.85
CA PHE A 43 17.80 22.43 -3.66
C PHE A 43 18.79 23.61 -3.56
N TYR A 44 18.29 24.82 -3.33
CA TYR A 44 19.07 26.06 -3.42
C TYR A 44 19.09 26.87 -2.11
N SER A 45 18.59 26.33 -0.99
CA SER A 45 18.71 27.05 0.29
C SER A 45 20.18 27.26 0.68
N PRO A 46 20.56 28.48 1.14
CA PRO A 46 21.91 28.73 1.61
C PRO A 46 22.21 27.83 2.82
N PHE A 47 23.42 27.26 2.85
CA PHE A 47 23.89 26.30 3.88
C PHE A 47 23.09 24.99 4.01
N ASP A 48 22.20 24.70 3.05
CA ASP A 48 21.37 23.50 3.00
C ASP A 48 20.49 23.34 4.26
N VAL A 49 20.09 24.47 4.86
CA VAL A 49 19.36 24.52 6.12
C VAL A 49 18.00 23.85 5.99
N CYS A 50 17.29 24.08 4.88
CA CYS A 50 15.96 23.51 4.65
C CYS A 50 16.02 21.97 4.51
N TYR A 51 17.04 21.45 3.81
CA TYR A 51 17.24 20.02 3.68
C TYR A 51 17.62 19.37 5.01
N LYS A 52 18.55 19.98 5.76
CA LYS A 52 18.94 19.50 7.09
C LYS A 52 17.76 19.52 8.05
N ALA A 53 16.97 20.60 8.06
CA ALA A 53 15.71 20.73 8.80
C ALA A 53 14.76 19.57 8.47
N ALA A 54 14.48 19.32 7.19
CA ALA A 54 13.60 18.23 6.72
C ALA A 54 14.12 16.83 7.08
N LYS A 55 15.42 16.67 7.30
CA LYS A 55 16.05 15.40 7.68
C LYS A 55 15.98 15.14 9.19
N PHE A 56 15.75 16.15 10.02
CA PHE A 56 15.53 15.94 11.47
C PHE A 56 14.32 15.02 11.68
N LEU A 57 14.52 13.98 12.49
CA LEU A 57 13.52 12.96 12.79
C LEU A 57 12.16 13.56 13.23
N PRO A 58 12.07 14.49 14.20
CA PRO A 58 10.77 15.04 14.61
C PRO A 58 10.05 15.77 13.48
N LEU A 59 10.77 16.57 12.68
CA LEU A 59 10.17 17.28 11.54
C LEU A 59 9.73 16.30 10.45
N LYS A 60 10.55 15.27 10.18
CA LYS A 60 10.23 14.20 9.23
C LYS A 60 8.97 13.44 9.64
N VAL A 61 8.78 13.18 10.93
CA VAL A 61 7.56 12.54 11.47
C VAL A 61 6.34 13.42 11.17
N ILE A 62 6.39 14.71 11.54
CA ILE A 62 5.28 15.65 11.31
C ILE A 62 4.93 15.75 9.81
N LEU A 63 5.94 15.91 8.95
CA LEU A 63 5.76 15.95 7.50
C LEU A 63 5.18 14.64 6.95
N SER A 64 5.56 13.50 7.52
CA SER A 64 5.02 12.19 7.13
C SER A 64 3.55 12.04 7.50
N VAL A 65 3.14 12.50 8.69
CA VAL A 65 1.73 12.50 9.11
C VAL A 65 0.89 13.40 8.18
N LEU A 66 1.32 14.64 7.97
CA LEU A 66 0.64 15.58 7.08
C LEU A 66 0.50 15.02 5.65
N LYS A 67 1.54 14.36 5.15
CA LYS A 67 1.52 13.70 3.84
C LYS A 67 0.45 12.61 3.76
N GLU A 68 0.27 11.79 4.79
CA GLU A 68 -0.74 10.72 4.78
C GLU A 68 -2.16 11.26 4.94
N VAL A 69 -2.36 12.34 5.70
CA VAL A 69 -3.64 13.06 5.74
C VAL A 69 -3.99 13.58 4.34
N GLN A 70 -3.04 14.20 3.64
CA GLN A 70 -3.23 14.64 2.26
C GLN A 70 -3.47 13.47 1.30
N ARG A 71 -2.84 12.32 1.52
CA ARG A 71 -3.07 11.11 0.72
C ARG A 71 -4.51 10.63 0.86
N ALA A 72 -5.01 10.50 2.09
CA ALA A 72 -6.39 10.11 2.36
C ALA A 72 -7.39 11.07 1.68
N HIS A 73 -7.13 12.38 1.76
CA HIS A 73 -7.92 13.39 1.08
C HIS A 73 -7.93 13.21 -0.45
N LYS A 74 -6.77 12.94 -1.06
CA LYS A 74 -6.65 12.67 -2.50
C LYS A 74 -7.43 11.43 -2.92
N VAL A 75 -7.39 10.35 -2.14
CA VAL A 75 -8.15 9.12 -2.39
C VAL A 75 -9.65 9.41 -2.34
N HIS A 76 -10.13 10.05 -1.27
CA HIS A 76 -11.54 10.43 -1.13
C HIS A 76 -12.01 11.35 -2.27
N SER A 77 -11.23 12.38 -2.61
CA SER A 77 -11.49 13.27 -3.75
C SER A 77 -11.49 12.51 -5.10
N GLY A 78 -10.68 11.46 -5.24
CA GLY A 78 -10.66 10.58 -6.42
C GLY A 78 -11.95 9.80 -6.57
N VAL A 79 -12.35 9.11 -5.50
CA VAL A 79 -13.60 8.35 -5.46
C VAL A 79 -14.80 9.25 -5.69
N ALA A 80 -14.85 10.42 -5.03
CA ALA A 80 -15.90 11.41 -5.20
C ALA A 80 -16.03 11.93 -6.64
N HIS A 81 -14.91 12.12 -7.33
CA HIS A 81 -14.90 12.55 -8.74
C HIS A 81 -15.32 11.42 -9.68
N ALA A 82 -14.78 10.22 -9.49
CA ALA A 82 -15.14 9.05 -10.30
C ALA A 82 -16.62 8.68 -10.19
N MET A 83 -17.22 8.85 -9.01
CA MET A 83 -18.65 8.61 -8.80
C MET A 83 -19.56 9.55 -9.58
N LYS A 84 -19.14 10.79 -9.82
CA LYS A 84 -19.93 11.76 -10.60
C LYS A 84 -19.96 11.39 -12.08
N ILE A 85 -18.85 10.87 -12.59
CA ILE A 85 -18.70 10.50 -14.01
C ILE A 85 -19.30 9.10 -14.26
N TYR A 86 -19.00 8.13 -13.39
CA TYR A 86 -19.40 6.73 -13.54
C TYR A 86 -20.12 6.20 -12.30
N PRO A 87 -21.40 6.56 -12.09
CA PRO A 87 -22.11 6.28 -10.84
C PRO A 87 -22.34 4.79 -10.57
N ASN A 88 -22.32 3.91 -11.57
CA ASN A 88 -22.58 2.47 -11.41
C ASN A 88 -21.30 1.61 -11.50
N ALA A 89 -20.16 2.20 -11.83
CA ALA A 89 -18.91 1.47 -12.05
C ALA A 89 -18.04 1.44 -10.79
N TYR A 90 -18.38 0.58 -9.83
CA TYR A 90 -17.66 0.45 -8.55
C TYR A 90 -16.16 0.19 -8.70
N ILE A 91 -15.79 -0.68 -9.65
CA ILE A 91 -14.39 -1.04 -9.91
C ILE A 91 -13.59 0.20 -10.37
N VAL A 92 -14.18 1.02 -11.26
CA VAL A 92 -13.54 2.24 -11.75
C VAL A 92 -13.30 3.23 -10.60
N MET A 93 -14.28 3.38 -9.69
CA MET A 93 -14.12 4.25 -8.52
C MET A 93 -12.96 3.81 -7.62
N VAL A 94 -12.86 2.50 -7.35
CA VAL A 94 -11.78 1.93 -6.53
C VAL A 94 -10.42 2.15 -7.20
N ILE A 95 -10.33 1.92 -8.51
CA ILE A 95 -9.09 2.12 -9.26
C ILE A 95 -8.69 3.60 -9.24
N ILE A 96 -9.59 4.54 -9.54
CA ILE A 96 -9.29 5.98 -9.55
C ILE A 96 -8.89 6.49 -8.16
N GLY A 97 -9.57 6.04 -7.11
CA GLY A 97 -9.19 6.34 -5.73
C GLY A 97 -7.77 5.86 -5.41
N THR A 98 -7.47 4.60 -5.74
CA THR A 98 -6.16 3.99 -5.50
C THR A 98 -5.07 4.72 -6.28
N VAL A 99 -5.31 5.04 -7.55
CA VAL A 99 -4.39 5.75 -8.42
C VAL A 99 -4.10 7.17 -7.91
N LYS A 100 -5.10 7.91 -7.42
CA LYS A 100 -4.84 9.22 -6.79
C LYS A 100 -3.97 9.10 -5.53
N GLY A 101 -4.12 8.02 -4.77
CA GLY A 101 -3.36 7.77 -3.53
C GLY A 101 -1.95 7.20 -3.73
N ALA A 102 -1.76 6.33 -4.71
CA ALA A 102 -0.54 5.54 -4.92
C ALA A 102 0.11 5.72 -6.30
N GLY A 103 -0.43 6.58 -7.17
CA GLY A 103 0.07 6.80 -8.54
C GLY A 103 1.52 7.32 -8.62
N SER A 104 2.08 7.80 -7.52
CA SER A 104 3.49 8.20 -7.45
C SER A 104 4.46 7.06 -7.72
N GLY A 105 4.13 5.80 -7.43
CA GLY A 105 5.03 4.68 -7.73
C GLY A 105 5.17 4.41 -9.22
N ILE A 106 4.06 4.43 -9.94
CA ILE A 106 4.04 4.21 -11.39
C ILE A 106 4.81 5.33 -12.11
N ILE A 107 4.53 6.59 -11.73
CA ILE A 107 5.21 7.74 -12.35
C ILE A 107 6.69 7.79 -11.98
N ARG A 108 7.08 7.30 -10.81
CA ARG A 108 8.50 7.16 -10.45
C ARG A 108 9.22 6.21 -11.40
N THR A 109 8.64 5.04 -11.71
CA THR A 109 9.24 4.11 -12.68
C THR A 109 9.33 4.74 -14.08
N PHE A 110 8.30 5.48 -14.50
CA PHE A 110 8.32 6.19 -15.77
C PHE A 110 9.40 7.29 -15.81
N GLU A 111 9.52 8.07 -14.74
CA GLU A 111 10.54 9.11 -14.62
C GLU A 111 11.96 8.54 -14.66
N GLN A 112 12.18 7.39 -14.01
CA GLN A 112 13.44 6.65 -14.06
C GLN A 112 13.80 6.22 -15.50
N LEU A 113 12.81 5.72 -16.25
CA LEU A 113 12.97 5.33 -17.65
C LEU A 113 13.35 6.53 -18.53
N VAL A 114 12.66 7.67 -18.39
CA VAL A 114 12.95 8.90 -19.14
C VAL A 114 14.35 9.46 -18.82
N ARG A 115 14.84 9.27 -17.59
CA ARG A 115 16.20 9.64 -17.18
C ARG A 115 17.29 8.67 -17.65
N GLY A 116 16.92 7.57 -18.31
CA GLY A 116 17.87 6.55 -18.76
C GLY A 116 18.44 5.69 -17.63
N VAL A 117 17.84 5.71 -16.44
CA VAL A 117 18.27 4.92 -15.27
C VAL A 117 17.21 3.87 -14.98
N TRP A 118 17.47 2.61 -15.32
CA TRP A 118 16.53 1.52 -15.05
C TRP A 118 16.90 0.77 -13.77
N VAL A 119 16.07 0.90 -12.73
CA VAL A 119 16.21 0.15 -11.47
C VAL A 119 14.94 -0.68 -11.25
N PRO A 120 14.89 -1.91 -11.79
CA PRO A 120 13.66 -2.73 -11.83
C PRO A 120 13.16 -3.18 -10.46
N MET A 121 14.01 -3.07 -9.43
CA MET A 121 13.73 -3.66 -8.12
C MET A 121 12.67 -2.90 -7.31
N ASN A 122 12.29 -1.69 -7.74
CA ASN A 122 11.32 -0.82 -7.07
C ASN A 122 9.99 -0.67 -7.85
N ASN A 123 9.62 -1.65 -8.67
CA ASN A 123 8.36 -1.60 -9.41
C ASN A 123 7.16 -1.88 -8.49
N GLU A 124 6.40 -0.83 -8.15
CA GLU A 124 5.17 -0.97 -7.35
C GLU A 124 4.10 -1.83 -8.04
N LEU A 125 4.17 -2.00 -9.36
CA LEU A 125 3.26 -2.87 -10.11
C LEU A 125 3.58 -4.37 -9.90
N LEU A 126 4.87 -4.71 -9.77
CA LEU A 126 5.33 -6.10 -9.65
C LEU A 126 5.32 -6.59 -8.21
N ARG A 127 5.65 -5.70 -7.25
CA ARG A 127 5.47 -5.95 -5.82
C ARG A 127 4.70 -4.76 -5.22
N PRO A 128 3.38 -4.89 -5.00
CA PRO A 128 2.59 -3.79 -4.46
C PRO A 128 3.14 -3.44 -3.08
N THR A 129 3.55 -2.18 -2.95
CA THR A 129 3.99 -1.68 -1.65
C THR A 129 2.81 -1.69 -0.69
N PHE A 130 3.12 -1.79 0.59
CA PHE A 130 2.13 -1.79 1.65
C PHE A 130 1.15 -0.59 1.54
N TYR A 131 1.67 0.57 1.11
CA TYR A 131 0.88 1.77 0.88
C TYR A 131 -0.17 1.62 -0.22
N THR A 132 0.14 0.90 -1.31
CA THR A 132 -0.81 0.65 -2.39
C THR A 132 -1.94 -0.25 -1.92
N LYS A 133 -1.63 -1.31 -1.15
CA LYS A 133 -2.67 -2.18 -0.55
C LYS A 133 -3.59 -1.37 0.39
N ALA A 134 -3.01 -0.53 1.25
CA ALA A 134 -3.78 0.34 2.14
C ALA A 134 -4.67 1.34 1.35
N CYS A 135 -4.18 1.88 0.23
CA CYS A 135 -4.98 2.77 -0.64
C CYS A 135 -6.14 2.04 -1.32
N VAL A 136 -5.98 0.77 -1.68
CA VAL A 136 -7.08 -0.06 -2.22
C VAL A 136 -8.17 -0.24 -1.16
N ILE A 137 -7.79 -0.64 0.06
CA ILE A 137 -8.73 -0.82 1.18
C ILE A 137 -9.45 0.50 1.49
N ALA A 138 -8.70 1.61 1.58
CA ALA A 138 -9.28 2.94 1.78
C ALA A 138 -10.28 3.32 0.67
N SER A 139 -9.95 3.03 -0.59
CA SER A 139 -10.83 3.31 -1.73
C SER A 139 -12.11 2.47 -1.68
N ILE A 140 -12.01 1.19 -1.30
CA ILE A 140 -13.19 0.31 -1.11
C ILE A 140 -14.06 0.85 0.02
N MET A 141 -13.48 1.23 1.16
CA MET A 141 -14.20 1.81 2.29
C MET A 141 -14.97 3.08 1.88
N PHE A 142 -14.33 4.00 1.15
CA PHE A 142 -15.00 5.22 0.65
C PHE A 142 -16.09 4.94 -0.39
N VAL A 143 -15.92 3.93 -1.25
CA VAL A 143 -16.96 3.53 -2.21
C VAL A 143 -18.14 2.92 -1.48
N MET A 144 -17.90 2.02 -0.52
CA MET A 144 -18.95 1.39 0.28
C MET A 144 -19.72 2.43 1.10
N GLU A 145 -19.03 3.38 1.71
CA GLU A 145 -19.65 4.48 2.46
C GLU A 145 -20.60 5.32 1.59
N LYS A 146 -20.18 5.67 0.38
CA LYS A 146 -20.96 6.55 -0.50
C LYS A 146 -22.15 5.85 -1.17
N LYS A 147 -22.14 4.51 -1.21
CA LYS A 147 -23.13 3.70 -1.95
C LYS A 147 -23.99 2.80 -1.09
N SER A 148 -23.51 2.40 0.09
CA SER A 148 -24.27 1.57 1.00
C SER A 148 -25.24 2.41 1.82
N THR A 149 -26.53 2.20 1.58
CA THR A 149 -27.63 2.72 2.41
C THR A 149 -27.71 2.09 3.81
N TYR A 150 -26.88 1.06 4.11
CA TYR A 150 -26.95 0.29 5.36
C TYR A 150 -25.99 0.80 6.45
N ILE A 151 -24.97 1.60 6.12
CA ILE A 151 -24.03 2.14 7.10
C ILE A 151 -24.45 3.59 7.42
N ASN A 152 -25.27 3.76 8.45
CA ASN A 152 -25.62 5.07 9.03
C ASN A 152 -24.45 5.67 9.85
N LEU A 153 -23.20 5.43 9.47
CA LEU A 153 -22.07 6.13 10.10
C LEU A 153 -21.92 7.52 9.46
N PRO A 154 -21.72 8.57 10.27
CA PRO A 154 -21.45 9.90 9.74
C PRO A 154 -20.16 9.89 8.91
N HIS A 155 -20.20 10.59 7.77
CA HIS A 155 -19.10 10.60 6.79
C HIS A 155 -17.75 10.97 7.42
N GLU A 156 -17.81 11.85 8.40
CA GLU A 156 -16.67 12.36 9.15
C GLU A 156 -15.95 11.27 9.95
N VAL A 157 -16.69 10.32 10.53
CA VAL A 157 -16.10 9.23 11.34
C VAL A 157 -15.41 8.22 10.46
N VAL A 158 -16.00 7.85 9.32
CA VAL A 158 -15.36 6.93 8.36
C VAL A 158 -14.10 7.58 7.78
N TYR A 159 -14.20 8.84 7.36
CA TYR A 159 -13.05 9.59 6.86
C TYR A 159 -11.92 9.69 7.91
N PHE A 160 -12.25 10.06 9.15
CA PHE A 160 -11.30 10.14 10.24
C PHE A 160 -10.66 8.78 10.57
N GLY A 161 -11.45 7.71 10.57
CA GLY A 161 -10.96 6.34 10.77
C GLY A 161 -9.95 5.91 9.71
N VAL A 162 -10.23 6.19 8.43
CA VAL A 162 -9.29 5.89 7.32
C VAL A 162 -8.00 6.72 7.42
N VAL A 163 -8.10 7.99 7.82
CA VAL A 163 -6.93 8.85 8.04
C VAL A 163 -6.06 8.31 9.17
N ILE A 164 -6.65 7.98 10.33
CA ILE A 164 -5.91 7.38 11.45
C ILE A 164 -5.24 6.08 11.03
N PHE A 165 -5.95 5.23 10.29
CA PHE A 165 -5.42 3.97 9.78
C PHE A 165 -4.15 4.22 8.95
N LEU A 166 -4.21 5.09 7.94
CA LEU A 166 -3.05 5.40 7.08
C LEU A 166 -1.89 6.04 7.85
N VAL A 167 -2.18 6.96 8.77
CA VAL A 167 -1.18 7.61 9.62
C VAL A 167 -0.51 6.61 10.54
N TYR A 168 -1.28 5.76 11.22
CA TYR A 168 -0.78 4.70 12.08
C TYR A 168 0.22 3.83 11.34
N PHE A 169 -0.16 3.33 10.17
CA PHE A 169 0.70 2.50 9.34
C PHE A 169 1.98 3.19 8.87
N LYS A 170 1.90 4.48 8.53
CA LYS A 170 3.07 5.25 8.16
C LYS A 170 4.03 5.46 9.32
N LEU A 171 3.48 5.80 10.48
CA LEU A 171 4.26 5.99 11.70
C LEU A 171 4.90 4.69 12.15
N SER A 172 4.18 3.57 12.10
CA SER A 172 4.73 2.25 12.42
C SER A 172 5.89 1.90 11.49
N SER A 173 5.74 2.12 10.17
CA SER A 173 6.83 1.89 9.20
C SER A 173 8.04 2.82 9.42
N LEU A 174 7.80 4.08 9.82
CA LEU A 174 8.86 5.07 10.03
C LEU A 174 9.61 4.89 11.34
N LEU A 175 8.91 4.54 12.43
CA LEU A 175 9.47 4.44 13.79
C LEU A 175 10.04 3.06 14.09
N LEU A 176 9.37 1.98 13.68
CA LEU A 176 9.89 0.63 13.94
C LEU A 176 10.95 0.21 12.93
N GLY A 177 11.07 0.87 11.77
CA GLY A 177 12.03 0.50 10.72
C GLY A 177 11.80 -0.88 10.11
N VAL A 178 10.78 -1.61 10.56
CA VAL A 178 10.37 -2.92 10.06
C VAL A 178 9.43 -2.70 8.88
N HIS A 179 9.85 -3.17 7.70
CA HIS A 179 9.13 -2.97 6.44
C HIS A 179 7.83 -3.82 6.36
N ASP A 180 7.63 -4.77 7.28
CA ASP A 180 6.69 -5.90 7.13
C ASP A 180 5.71 -6.08 8.32
N ILE A 181 5.04 -5.01 8.74
CA ILE A 181 4.05 -5.05 9.85
C ILE A 181 2.78 -5.87 9.49
N PHE A 182 2.48 -6.03 8.19
CA PHE A 182 1.35 -6.84 7.72
C PHE A 182 1.70 -8.29 7.40
N MET A 183 2.96 -8.72 7.43
CA MET A 183 3.33 -10.12 7.20
C MET A 183 2.55 -11.10 8.11
N PRO A 184 2.39 -10.86 9.43
CA PRO A 184 1.55 -11.73 10.26
C PRO A 184 0.05 -11.64 9.92
N PHE A 185 -0.45 -10.47 9.52
CA PHE A 185 -1.87 -10.31 9.14
C PHE A 185 -2.18 -10.94 7.78
N GLU A 186 -1.32 -10.78 6.79
CA GLU A 186 -1.43 -11.38 5.46
C GLU A 186 -1.27 -12.90 5.56
N ASN A 187 -0.35 -13.39 6.40
CA ASN A 187 -0.21 -14.82 6.67
C ASN A 187 -1.42 -15.37 7.44
N LEU A 188 -2.00 -14.60 8.37
CA LEU A 188 -3.24 -14.96 9.06
C LEU A 188 -4.44 -14.95 8.10
N PHE A 189 -4.57 -13.95 7.23
CA PHE A 189 -5.64 -13.89 6.23
C PHE A 189 -5.51 -15.00 5.20
N CYS A 190 -4.28 -15.31 4.76
CA CYS A 190 -3.99 -16.45 3.90
C CYS A 190 -4.29 -17.79 4.61
N ALA A 191 -3.98 -17.92 5.90
CA ALA A 191 -4.37 -19.07 6.70
C ALA A 191 -5.89 -19.15 6.94
N LEU A 192 -6.58 -18.02 7.06
CA LEU A 192 -8.01 -17.96 7.34
C LEU A 192 -8.86 -18.26 6.08
N PHE A 193 -8.53 -17.64 4.95
CA PHE A 193 -9.30 -17.69 3.70
C PHE A 193 -8.75 -18.67 2.66
N MET A 194 -7.42 -18.90 2.65
CA MET A 194 -6.73 -19.68 1.62
C MET A 194 -6.31 -21.09 2.07
N GLY A 195 -6.83 -21.56 3.21
CA GLY A 195 -6.87 -22.99 3.53
C GLY A 195 -6.18 -23.44 4.81
N GLY A 196 -5.54 -22.58 5.61
CA GLY A 196 -4.91 -22.99 6.88
C GLY A 196 -5.91 -23.56 7.90
N ILE A 197 -7.08 -22.92 8.08
CA ILE A 197 -8.12 -23.40 9.00
C ILE A 197 -8.90 -24.58 8.42
N CYS A 198 -9.26 -24.55 7.13
CA CYS A 198 -9.96 -25.66 6.49
C CYS A 198 -9.10 -26.93 6.40
N ASP A 199 -7.79 -26.79 6.17
CA ASP A 199 -6.85 -27.91 6.13
C ASP A 199 -6.51 -28.40 7.54
N ALA A 200 -6.38 -27.51 8.53
CA ALA A 200 -6.28 -27.91 9.95
C ALA A 200 -7.55 -28.63 10.45
N PHE A 201 -8.75 -28.16 10.10
CA PHE A 201 -10.01 -28.84 10.41
C PHE A 201 -10.18 -30.15 9.64
N SER A 202 -9.75 -30.21 8.37
CA SER A 202 -9.81 -31.44 7.57
C SER A 202 -8.83 -32.49 8.09
N ARG A 203 -7.61 -32.09 8.49
CA ARG A 203 -6.64 -32.96 9.17
C ARG A 203 -7.13 -33.39 10.55
N ALA A 204 -7.71 -32.48 11.35
CA ALA A 204 -8.30 -32.81 12.64
C ALA A 204 -9.48 -33.79 12.48
N ARG A 205 -10.35 -33.57 11.50
CA ARG A 205 -11.43 -34.51 11.15
C ARG A 205 -10.89 -35.85 10.64
N ALA A 206 -9.81 -35.87 9.86
CA ALA A 206 -9.18 -37.09 9.38
C ALA A 206 -8.50 -37.88 10.52
N LEU A 207 -7.93 -37.19 11.51
CA LEU A 207 -7.35 -37.80 12.71
C LEU A 207 -8.43 -38.37 13.65
N VAL A 208 -9.54 -37.65 13.84
CA VAL A 208 -10.70 -38.13 14.60
C VAL A 208 -11.41 -39.29 13.87
N ALA A 209 -11.49 -39.24 12.53
CA ALA A 209 -12.01 -40.35 11.73
C ALA A 209 -11.11 -41.60 11.81
N LYS A 210 -9.78 -41.42 11.78
CA LYS A 210 -8.81 -42.51 12.01
C LYS A 210 -8.94 -43.11 13.41
N GLN A 211 -9.15 -42.29 14.44
CA GLN A 211 -9.41 -42.76 15.81
C GLN A 211 -10.74 -43.51 15.93
N SER A 212 -11.74 -43.18 15.11
CA SER A 212 -13.04 -43.87 15.12
C SER A 212 -12.98 -45.25 14.46
N THR A 213 -12.04 -45.47 13.55
CA THR A 213 -11.79 -46.79 12.91
C THR A 213 -10.82 -47.69 13.65
N VAL A 214 -10.13 -47.21 14.68
CA VAL A 214 -9.16 -47.98 15.45
C VAL A 214 -9.65 -48.09 16.89
N GLY A 215 -10.39 -49.17 17.16
CA GLY A 215 -10.63 -49.66 18.53
C GLY A 215 -9.30 -49.90 19.27
N PRO A 216 -9.33 -49.97 20.62
CA PRO A 216 -8.14 -49.78 21.43
C PRO A 216 -7.21 -50.99 21.31
N THR A 217 -6.01 -50.81 20.76
CA THR A 217 -4.89 -51.71 21.03
C THR A 217 -3.59 -50.91 20.92
N GLY A 218 -2.87 -50.83 22.04
CA GLY A 218 -1.75 -49.92 22.22
C GLY A 218 -0.45 -50.36 21.58
N SER A 219 0.48 -49.41 21.47
CA SER A 219 1.92 -49.51 21.81
C SER A 219 2.64 -48.26 21.28
N GLN A 220 3.42 -47.59 22.15
CA GLN A 220 4.55 -46.74 21.73
C GLN A 220 5.71 -47.64 21.27
N PRO A 221 6.71 -47.13 20.51
CA PRO A 221 7.88 -46.52 21.17
C PRO A 221 8.53 -45.33 20.42
N SER A 222 9.55 -44.79 21.08
CA SER A 222 10.41 -43.62 20.83
C SER A 222 11.53 -43.82 19.79
N ASP A 223 12.23 -42.70 19.53
CA ASP A 223 13.62 -42.54 19.04
C ASP A 223 13.89 -42.43 17.53
N GLN A 224 14.29 -41.24 17.05
CA GLN A 224 15.72 -40.86 16.93
C GLN A 224 15.89 -39.46 16.32
N GLN A 225 16.79 -38.70 16.91
CA GLN A 225 17.13 -37.31 16.62
C GLN A 225 18.54 -37.25 15.99
N ASN A 226 18.71 -36.38 14.97
CA ASN A 226 19.95 -35.79 14.43
C ASN A 226 21.00 -36.69 13.73
N VAL A 227 21.39 -36.32 12.49
CA VAL A 227 22.78 -35.93 12.12
C VAL A 227 22.74 -34.98 10.91
N ALA A 228 23.48 -33.87 11.03
CA ALA A 228 23.70 -32.86 10.01
C ALA A 228 24.81 -33.24 9.01
N GLY A 229 24.62 -32.85 7.75
CA GLY A 229 25.65 -32.24 6.89
C GLY A 229 26.69 -33.12 6.19
N VAL A 230 26.88 -32.80 4.89
CA VAL A 230 28.15 -32.63 4.15
C VAL A 230 28.25 -33.44 2.84
N LYS A 231 28.24 -32.66 1.74
CA LYS A 231 28.91 -32.80 0.43
C LYS A 231 28.61 -34.04 -0.43
N GLU A 232 28.14 -33.76 -1.64
CA GLU A 232 28.91 -34.11 -2.84
C GLU A 232 28.80 -33.01 -3.91
N SER A 233 29.95 -32.72 -4.51
CA SER A 233 30.19 -31.71 -5.54
C SER A 233 30.81 -32.42 -6.74
N LYS A 234 30.61 -31.84 -7.93
CA LYS A 234 31.26 -32.12 -9.23
C LYS A 234 30.67 -33.33 -10.00
N LYS A 235 30.46 -33.28 -11.33
CA LYS A 235 31.18 -32.53 -12.37
C LYS A 235 30.53 -32.69 -13.77
N ASP A 236 30.84 -31.74 -14.66
CA ASP A 236 30.90 -31.79 -16.15
C ASP A 236 29.54 -31.77 -16.91
N LEU A 237 29.28 -30.91 -17.91
CA LEU A 237 30.09 -30.23 -18.94
C LEU A 237 29.58 -28.79 -19.19
#